data_AF-A0A7C7TDP8-F1
#
_entry.id   AF-A0A7C7TDP8-F1
#
_cell.length_a   1.000
_cell.length_b   1.000
_cell.length_c   1.000
_cell.angle_alpha   90.00
_cell.angle_beta   90.00
_cell.angle_gamma   90.00
#
_symmetry.space_group_name_H-M   'P 1'
#
loop_
_entity.id
_entity.type
_entity.pdbx_description
1 polymer ?
#
loop_
_entity_poly.entity_id
_entity_poly.type
_entity_poly.pdbx_seq_one_letter_code
_entity_poly.pdbx_strand_id
1 'polypeptide(L)'
;MSGDAGDLIRAAIRVGRTCHEDGLLRLATRFWTGTLWLTFDARSVVFRFDLGNLVEVVECQNDLKHDEGHFGFSASATSWRQVLLARASSDSNGGSTAWVSDIVRTGHRGTYWQYHRAAGRLFDLLGEELDARRNSWTGRKSFSRSS
;
A
#
# COMPACT_ATOMS: atom_id res chain seq x y z
N MET A 1 4.24 9.64 -18.60
CA MET A 1 3.37 9.36 -17.42
C MET A 1 3.62 7.95 -16.84
N SER A 2 4.84 7.40 -16.86
CA SER A 2 5.15 6.02 -16.43
C SER A 2 5.82 5.94 -15.03
N GLY A 3 6.24 7.08 -14.48
CA GLY A 3 7.01 7.15 -13.22
C GLY A 3 6.22 6.82 -11.96
N ASP A 4 4.97 7.27 -11.85
CA ASP A 4 4.22 7.18 -10.59
C ASP A 4 3.87 5.75 -10.19
N ALA A 5 3.33 4.94 -11.11
CA ALA A 5 3.08 3.52 -10.82
C ALA A 5 4.38 2.76 -10.52
N GLY A 6 5.50 3.10 -11.18
CA GLY A 6 6.80 2.49 -10.90
C GLY A 6 7.33 2.82 -9.51
N ASP A 7 7.10 4.04 -9.02
CA ASP A 7 7.48 4.45 -7.68
C ASP A 7 6.60 3.80 -6.61
N LEU A 8 5.29 3.68 -6.86
CA LEU A 8 4.35 2.97 -6.00
C LEU A 8 4.70 1.48 -5.86
N ILE A 9 5.01 0.80 -6.96
CA ILE A 9 5.46 -0.60 -6.95
C ILE A 9 6.74 -0.75 -6.14
N ARG A 10 7.72 0.14 -6.36
CA ARG A 10 8.98 0.12 -5.61
C ARG A 10 8.79 0.39 -4.12
N ALA A 11 7.86 1.26 -3.74
CA ALA A 11 7.49 1.48 -2.35
C ALA A 11 6.86 0.22 -1.75
N ALA A 12 5.92 -0.42 -2.46
CA ALA A 12 5.28 -1.66 -2.02
C ALA A 12 6.28 -2.81 -1.79
N ILE A 13 7.23 -3.00 -2.72
CA ILE A 13 8.30 -4.00 -2.55
C ILE A 13 9.16 -3.70 -1.33
N ARG A 14 9.46 -2.42 -1.04
CA ARG A 14 10.27 -2.05 0.13
C ARG A 14 9.51 -2.24 1.44
N VAL A 15 8.26 -1.78 1.51
CA VAL A 15 7.37 -2.05 2.65
C VAL A 15 7.24 -3.55 2.87
N GLY A 16 7.09 -4.35 1.82
CA GLY A 16 7.05 -5.81 1.91
C GLY A 16 8.28 -6.45 2.58
N ARG A 17 9.45 -5.79 2.51
CA ARG A 17 10.68 -6.29 3.16
C ARG A 17 10.72 -5.98 4.65
N THR A 18 10.08 -4.90 5.10
CA THR A 18 10.20 -4.40 6.48
C THR A 18 8.92 -4.54 7.29
N CYS A 19 7.77 -4.76 6.67
CA CYS A 19 6.48 -4.73 7.38
C CYS A 19 6.29 -5.88 8.39
N HIS A 20 7.14 -6.90 8.36
CA HIS A 20 7.19 -7.93 9.40
C HIS A 20 7.64 -7.37 10.77
N GLU A 21 8.27 -6.19 10.79
CA GLU A 21 8.64 -5.49 12.02
C GLU A 21 7.45 -4.72 12.63
N ASP A 22 6.37 -4.49 11.86
CA ASP A 22 5.21 -3.74 12.30
C ASP A 22 4.25 -4.59 13.14
N GLY A 23 4.20 -4.32 14.45
CA GLY A 23 3.37 -5.04 15.40
C GLY A 23 1.86 -4.94 15.14
N LEU A 24 1.40 -3.78 14.64
CA LEU A 24 -0.03 -3.56 14.33
C LEU A 24 -0.47 -4.37 13.12
N LEU A 25 0.35 -4.40 12.06
CA LEU A 25 0.10 -5.20 10.88
C LEU A 25 0.10 -6.69 11.24
N ARG A 26 1.10 -7.17 12.00
CA ARG A 26 1.16 -8.57 12.47
C ARG A 26 -0.09 -8.97 13.25
N LEU A 27 -0.58 -8.10 14.13
CA LEU A 27 -1.81 -8.36 14.88
C LEU A 27 -3.03 -8.40 13.96
N ALA A 28 -3.09 -7.49 12.98
CA ALA A 28 -4.21 -7.40 12.04
C ALA A 28 -4.23 -8.56 11.03
N THR A 29 -3.07 -9.18 10.73
CA THR A 29 -2.97 -10.29 9.78
C THR A 29 -2.94 -11.66 10.45
N ARG A 30 -2.86 -11.79 11.78
CA ARG A 30 -2.52 -13.01 12.55
C ARG A 30 -3.15 -14.37 12.17
N PHE A 31 -4.24 -14.41 11.40
CA PHE A 31 -4.88 -15.63 10.92
C PHE A 31 -5.17 -15.63 9.41
N TRP A 32 -4.59 -14.69 8.69
CA TRP A 32 -4.86 -14.50 7.27
C TRP A 32 -3.99 -15.43 6.43
N THR A 33 -4.65 -16.34 5.71
CA THR A 33 -4.10 -16.96 4.51
C THR A 33 -4.85 -16.41 3.31
N GLY A 34 -4.12 -15.80 2.37
CA GLY A 34 -4.74 -15.12 1.24
C GLY A 34 -3.87 -14.01 0.66
N THR A 35 -4.49 -13.08 -0.05
CA THR A 35 -3.74 -12.00 -0.72
C THR A 35 -4.43 -10.66 -0.66
N LEU A 36 -3.63 -9.61 -0.50
CA LEU A 36 -4.01 -8.23 -0.78
C LEU A 36 -3.46 -7.80 -2.14
N TRP A 37 -4.32 -7.26 -3.00
CA TRP A 37 -3.92 -6.74 -4.30
C TRP A 37 -4.02 -5.21 -4.32
N LEU A 38 -2.97 -4.55 -4.80
CA LEU A 38 -2.96 -3.11 -5.07
C LEU A 38 -2.69 -2.87 -6.54
N THR A 39 -3.70 -2.38 -7.25
CA THR A 39 -3.63 -2.12 -8.69
C THR A 39 -3.43 -0.63 -8.94
N PHE A 40 -2.33 -0.30 -9.61
CA PHE A 40 -1.91 1.03 -10.05
C PHE A 40 -2.00 1.09 -11.58
N ASP A 41 -3.05 1.71 -12.10
CA ASP A 41 -3.37 1.69 -13.53
C ASP A 41 -3.52 0.23 -14.06
N ALA A 42 -2.59 -0.25 -14.89
CA ALA A 42 -2.59 -1.59 -15.48
C ALA A 42 -1.66 -2.60 -14.75
N ARG A 43 -0.97 -2.17 -13.69
CA ARG A 43 0.00 -2.99 -12.95
C ARG A 43 -0.49 -3.26 -11.54
N SER A 44 -0.27 -4.46 -11.03
CA SER A 44 -0.70 -4.86 -9.70
C SER A 44 0.49 -5.31 -8.86
N VAL A 45 0.44 -5.05 -7.56
CA VAL A 45 1.32 -5.68 -6.57
C VAL A 45 0.48 -6.53 -5.65
N VAL A 46 0.92 -7.77 -5.43
CA VAL A 46 0.24 -8.73 -4.58
C VAL A 46 1.07 -8.97 -3.33
N PHE A 47 0.46 -8.75 -2.17
CA PHE A 47 0.98 -9.16 -0.88
C PHE A 47 0.34 -10.50 -0.53
N ARG A 48 1.13 -11.56 -0.45
CA ARG A 48 0.65 -12.91 -0.10
C ARG A 48 0.91 -13.18 1.37
N PHE A 49 -0.16 -13.54 2.08
CA PHE A 49 -0.11 -13.91 3.48
C PHE A 49 -0.37 -15.40 3.64
N ASP A 50 0.38 -16.03 4.54
CA ASP A 50 0.15 -17.40 4.98
C ASP A 50 0.23 -17.48 6.50
N LEU A 51 -0.88 -17.90 7.13
CA LEU A 51 -1.06 -17.95 8.58
C LEU A 51 -0.64 -16.62 9.26
N GLY A 52 -0.98 -15.51 8.59
CA GLY A 52 -0.71 -14.15 9.02
C GLY A 52 0.69 -13.61 8.76
N ASN A 53 1.60 -14.43 8.26
CA ASN A 53 2.92 -13.98 7.84
C ASN A 53 2.89 -13.52 6.39
N LEU A 54 3.48 -12.36 6.10
CA LEU A 54 3.74 -11.97 4.72
C LEU A 54 4.86 -12.86 4.17
N VAL A 55 4.54 -13.67 3.15
CA VAL A 55 5.47 -14.62 2.55
C VAL A 55 6.03 -14.13 1.22
N GLU A 56 5.33 -13.21 0.54
CA GLU A 56 5.72 -12.76 -0.79
C GLU A 56 5.10 -11.40 -1.14
N VAL A 57 5.87 -10.58 -1.87
CA VAL A 57 5.37 -9.38 -2.56
C VAL A 57 5.85 -9.40 -4.00
N VAL A 58 4.90 -9.46 -4.93
CA VAL A 58 5.18 -9.67 -6.36
C VAL A 58 4.41 -8.68 -7.23
N GLU A 59 5.08 -8.12 -8.23
CA GLU A 59 4.43 -7.36 -9.31
C GLU A 59 3.84 -8.34 -10.33
N CYS A 60 2.58 -8.14 -10.71
CA CYS A 60 1.92 -8.94 -11.72
C CYS A 60 1.07 -8.08 -12.67
N GLN A 61 0.80 -8.63 -13.85
CA GLN A 61 -0.24 -8.11 -14.73
C GLN A 61 -1.61 -8.59 -14.22
N ASN A 62 -2.60 -7.72 -14.35
CA ASN A 62 -3.87 -7.75 -13.63
C ASN A 62 -4.63 -9.10 -13.78
N ASP A 63 -4.74 -9.88 -12.69
CA ASP A 63 -5.60 -11.07 -12.63
C ASP A 63 -6.10 -11.32 -11.19
N LEU A 64 -7.01 -10.46 -10.74
CA LEU A 64 -7.45 -10.43 -9.36
C LEU A 64 -8.37 -11.62 -9.05
N LYS A 65 -8.01 -12.41 -8.04
CA LYS A 65 -8.86 -13.52 -7.60
C LYS A 65 -10.04 -13.06 -6.75
N HIS A 66 -11.20 -13.68 -6.96
CA HIS A 66 -12.47 -13.34 -6.33
C HIS A 66 -12.94 -14.35 -5.27
N ASP A 67 -12.11 -15.36 -4.97
CA ASP A 67 -12.33 -16.38 -3.95
C ASP A 67 -12.08 -15.86 -2.52
N GLU A 68 -12.53 -16.65 -1.54
CA GLU A 68 -12.35 -16.34 -0.11
C GLU A 68 -10.87 -16.23 0.25
N GLY A 69 -10.54 -15.35 1.20
CA GLY A 69 -9.14 -15.03 1.54
C GLY A 69 -8.50 -13.97 0.64
N HIS A 70 -9.10 -13.60 -0.49
CA HIS A 70 -8.51 -12.66 -1.45
C HIS A 70 -9.33 -11.37 -1.61
N PHE A 71 -8.68 -10.21 -1.51
CA PHE A 71 -9.29 -8.92 -1.83
C PHE A 71 -8.24 -7.91 -2.30
N GLY A 72 -8.69 -6.77 -2.80
CA GLY A 72 -7.80 -5.72 -3.24
C GLY A 72 -8.45 -4.38 -3.46
N PHE A 73 -7.67 -3.50 -4.07
CA PHE A 73 -8.04 -2.13 -4.39
C PHE A 73 -7.44 -1.74 -5.73
N SER A 74 -8.22 -1.05 -6.55
CA SER A 74 -7.79 -0.55 -7.85
C SER A 74 -8.09 0.93 -7.99
N ALA A 75 -7.12 1.68 -8.50
CA ALA A 75 -7.25 3.08 -8.86
C ALA A 75 -6.14 3.49 -9.84
N SER A 76 -6.21 4.72 -10.34
CA SER A 76 -5.08 5.30 -11.07
C SER A 76 -3.86 5.45 -10.15
N ALA A 77 -2.65 5.42 -10.72
CA ALA A 77 -1.43 5.69 -9.96
C ALA A 77 -1.45 7.07 -9.30
N THR A 78 -2.03 8.07 -9.97
CA THR A 78 -2.21 9.42 -9.43
C THR A 78 -3.08 9.41 -8.18
N SER A 79 -4.24 8.75 -8.23
CA SER A 79 -5.16 8.65 -7.09
C SER A 79 -4.50 7.94 -5.90
N TRP A 80 -3.77 6.85 -6.14
CA TRP A 80 -3.01 6.16 -5.10
C TRP A 80 -1.96 7.05 -4.46
N ARG A 81 -1.17 7.76 -5.27
CA ARG A 81 -0.12 8.66 -4.77
C ARG A 81 -0.72 9.76 -3.89
N GLN A 82 -1.82 10.37 -4.32
CA GLN A 82 -2.51 11.40 -3.55
C GLN A 82 -3.01 10.87 -2.20
N VAL A 83 -3.69 9.72 -2.20
CA VAL A 83 -4.24 9.12 -0.97
C VAL A 83 -3.12 8.73 0.01
N LEU A 84 -2.08 8.05 -0.46
CA LEU A 84 -1.00 7.58 0.40
C LEU A 84 -0.21 8.74 1.01
N LEU A 85 0.07 9.80 0.25
CA LEU A 85 0.75 10.98 0.77
C LEU A 85 -0.14 11.79 1.73
N ALA A 86 -1.44 11.90 1.45
CA ALA A 86 -2.38 12.55 2.35
C ALA A 86 -2.50 11.82 3.70
N ARG A 87 -2.47 10.47 3.68
CA ARG A 87 -2.41 9.65 4.90
C ARG A 87 -1.15 9.94 5.70
N ALA A 88 0.01 9.96 5.04
CA ALA A 88 1.29 10.22 5.69
C ALA A 88 1.39 11.63 6.31
N SER A 89 0.78 12.63 5.68
CA SER A 89 0.78 14.02 6.16
C SER A 89 -0.29 14.34 7.21
N SER A 90 -1.24 13.43 7.42
CA SER A 90 -2.30 13.63 8.42
C SER A 90 -1.71 13.32 9.79
N ASP A 91 -1.21 14.35 10.47
CA ASP A 91 -0.78 14.25 11.87
C ASP A 91 -1.89 13.57 12.67
N SER A 92 -1.52 12.41 13.22
CA SER A 92 -2.31 11.51 14.05
C SER A 92 -3.41 12.21 14.87
N ASN A 93 -4.62 12.31 14.33
CA ASN A 93 -5.83 12.48 15.12
C ASN A 93 -7.09 12.10 14.32
N GLY A 94 -7.42 10.80 14.31
CA GLY A 94 -8.79 10.28 14.19
C GLY A 94 -9.66 10.68 12.98
N GLY A 95 -9.12 11.37 11.98
CA GLY A 95 -9.86 11.78 10.80
C GLY A 95 -9.94 10.63 9.79
N SER A 96 -11.14 10.08 9.59
CA SER A 96 -11.50 9.31 8.41
C SER A 96 -10.81 9.90 7.19
N THR A 97 -9.77 9.25 6.69
CA THR A 97 -9.18 9.62 5.41
C THR A 97 -10.30 9.42 4.41
N ALA A 98 -10.85 10.52 3.92
CA ALA A 98 -11.85 10.51 2.87
C ALA A 98 -11.24 9.69 1.75
N TRP A 99 -11.77 8.48 1.55
CA TRP A 99 -11.41 7.67 0.41
C TRP A 99 -11.68 8.56 -0.79
N VAL A 100 -10.62 8.91 -1.53
CA VAL A 100 -10.83 9.52 -2.85
C VAL A 100 -11.74 8.55 -3.59
N SER A 101 -12.82 9.08 -4.18
CA SER A 101 -13.93 8.34 -4.81
C SER A 101 -13.50 7.25 -5.79
N ASP A 102 -12.23 7.28 -6.21
CA ASP A 102 -11.68 6.50 -7.30
C ASP A 102 -10.96 5.22 -6.84
N ILE A 103 -10.74 5.01 -5.53
CA ILE A 103 -10.22 3.73 -5.03
C ILE A 103 -11.36 2.74 -4.89
N VAL A 104 -11.40 1.77 -5.82
CA VAL A 104 -12.43 0.73 -5.87
C VAL A 104 -11.93 -0.52 -5.16
N ARG A 105 -12.67 -0.98 -4.15
CA ARG A 105 -12.44 -2.29 -3.52
C ARG A 105 -12.83 -3.41 -4.49
N THR A 106 -11.93 -4.38 -4.65
CA THR A 106 -12.09 -5.57 -5.49
C THR A 106 -12.02 -6.86 -4.65
N GLY A 107 -12.37 -8.00 -5.24
CA GLY A 107 -12.33 -9.32 -4.59
C GLY A 107 -13.40 -9.55 -3.52
N HIS A 108 -13.16 -10.50 -2.62
CA HIS A 108 -14.15 -11.02 -1.68
C HIS A 108 -14.51 -10.02 -0.56
N ARG A 109 -15.80 -9.71 -0.44
CA ARG A 109 -16.31 -8.69 0.51
C ARG A 109 -16.15 -9.13 1.98
N GLY A 110 -16.38 -10.40 2.28
CA GLY A 110 -16.24 -10.92 3.65
C GLY A 110 -14.80 -10.83 4.15
N THR A 111 -13.85 -11.23 3.30
CA THR A 111 -12.41 -11.14 3.57
C THR A 111 -12.00 -9.69 3.82
N TYR A 112 -12.47 -8.75 2.98
CA TYR A 112 -12.21 -7.33 3.20
C TYR A 112 -12.65 -6.89 4.60
N TRP A 113 -13.88 -7.17 5.03
CA TRP A 113 -14.33 -6.72 6.35
C TRP A 113 -13.52 -7.31 7.49
N GLN A 114 -13.10 -8.57 7.36
CA GLN A 114 -12.25 -9.23 8.34
C GLN A 114 -10.85 -8.58 8.43
N TYR A 115 -10.28 -8.15 7.30
CA TYR A 115 -8.87 -7.71 7.21
C TYR A 115 -8.67 -6.25 6.80
N HIS A 116 -9.72 -5.42 6.79
CA HIS A 116 -9.64 -4.01 6.38
C HIS A 116 -8.64 -3.20 7.23
N ARG A 117 -8.45 -3.57 8.50
CA ARG A 117 -7.44 -2.94 9.37
C ARG A 117 -6.01 -3.23 8.91
N ALA A 118 -5.74 -4.43 8.41
CA ALA A 118 -4.43 -4.78 7.84
C ALA A 118 -4.16 -3.96 6.56
N ALA A 119 -5.16 -3.84 5.68
CA ALA A 119 -5.05 -2.98 4.50
C ALA A 119 -4.82 -1.51 4.87
N GLY A 120 -5.55 -0.99 5.86
CA GLY A 120 -5.36 0.37 6.36
C GLY A 120 -3.94 0.62 6.87
N ARG A 121 -3.42 -0.28 7.72
CA ARG A 121 -2.04 -0.16 8.23
C ARG A 121 -1.00 -0.28 7.11
N LEU A 122 -1.22 -1.14 6.12
CA LEU A 122 -0.33 -1.23 4.96
C LEU A 122 -0.32 0.08 4.16
N PHE A 123 -1.46 0.77 4.02
CA PHE A 123 -1.51 2.07 3.37
C PHE A 123 -0.74 3.13 4.14
N ASP A 124 -0.77 3.09 5.47
CA ASP A 124 0.02 3.99 6.30
C ASP A 124 1.52 3.76 6.05
N LEU A 125 1.98 2.50 6.09
CA LEU A 125 3.38 2.14 5.81
C LEU A 125 3.83 2.54 4.40
N LEU A 126 2.96 2.38 3.40
CA LEU A 126 3.23 2.83 2.04
C LEU A 126 3.35 4.36 1.95
N GLY A 127 2.47 5.09 2.63
CA GLY A 127 2.53 6.54 2.73
C GLY A 127 3.82 7.02 3.39
N GLU A 128 4.18 6.44 4.53
CA GLU A 128 5.42 6.71 5.28
C GLU A 128 6.66 6.50 4.39
N GLU A 129 6.75 5.39 3.66
CA GLU A 129 7.86 5.11 2.74
C GLU A 129 7.93 6.12 1.58
N LEU A 130 6.79 6.50 1.00
CA LEU A 130 6.74 7.48 -0.09
C LEU A 130 7.17 8.88 0.41
N ASP A 131 6.72 9.28 1.59
CA ASP A 131 7.06 10.59 2.16
C ASP A 131 8.53 10.68 2.57
N ALA A 132 9.06 9.65 3.24
CA ALA A 132 10.47 9.57 3.62
C ALA A 132 11.38 9.75 2.38
N ARG A 133 11.00 9.16 1.24
CA ARG A 133 11.75 9.29 -0.01
C ARG A 133 11.63 10.67 -0.64
N ARG A 134 10.43 11.25 -0.63
CA ARG A 134 10.22 12.65 -1.06
C ARG A 134 11.15 13.59 -0.31
N ASN A 135 11.23 13.44 1.02
CA ASN A 135 12.04 14.29 1.90
C ASN A 135 13.55 14.01 1.76
N SER A 136 13.95 12.76 1.53
CA SER A 136 15.35 12.42 1.24
C SER A 136 15.88 13.05 -0.05
N TRP A 137 15.00 13.25 -1.05
CA TRP A 137 15.37 13.85 -2.33
C TRP A 137 15.42 15.38 -2.28
N THR A 138 14.53 16.02 -1.53
CA THR A 138 14.57 17.48 -1.29
C THR A 138 15.80 17.89 -0.48
N GLY A 139 16.19 17.10 0.53
CA GLY A 139 17.42 17.32 1.30
C GLY A 139 18.73 17.17 0.48
N ARG A 140 18.72 16.38 -0.60
CA ARG A 140 19.86 16.31 -1.54
C ARG A 140 19.95 17.52 -2.47
N LYS A 141 18.81 18.09 -2.88
CA LYS A 141 18.78 19.26 -3.79
C LYS A 141 19.17 20.56 -3.09
N SER A 142 18.91 20.70 -1.79
CA SER A 142 19.37 21.86 -1.02
C SER A 142 20.89 21.90 -0.87
N PHE A 143 21.56 20.74 -0.86
CA PHE A 143 23.02 20.65 -0.80
C PHE A 143 23.72 20.91 -2.14
N SER A 144 23.03 20.77 -3.28
CA SER A 144 23.62 20.95 -4.62
C SER A 144 23.50 22.37 -5.17
N ARG A 145 23.12 23.37 -4.35
CA ARG A 145 22.99 24.78 -4.76
C ARG A 145 23.94 25.75 -4.04
N SER A 146 25.00 25.23 -3.45
CA SER A 146 26.07 26.03 -2.85
C SER A 146 27.41 25.66 -3.51
N SER A 147 27.63 26.17 -4.71
CA SER A 147 28.95 26.29 -5.36
C SER A 147 28.89 27.37 -6.43
#